data_AF-A0A163ZI03-F1
#
_entry.id   AF-A0A163ZI03-F1
#
_cell.length_a   1.000
_cell.length_b   1.000
_cell.length_c   1.000
_cell.angle_alpha   90.00
_cell.angle_beta   90.00
_cell.angle_gamma   90.00
#
_symmetry.space_group_name_H-M   'P 1'
#
loop_
_entity.id
_entity.type
_entity.pdbx_description
1 polymer ?
#
loop_
_entity_poly.entity_id
_entity_poly.type
_entity_poly.pdbx_seq_one_letter_code
_entity_poly.pdbx_strand_id
1 'polypeptide(L)'
;MRLNSLAVCLAVTALMPQIAEAQTSQRQPSNAQLTRQFNDGFLKGCVSGKTEGVSNQRGYCNCMVSSYNSRYDGKTLSAISQIANASGQGGPALVNLMMQPEAKKCVARF
;
A
#
# COMPACT_ATOMS: atom_id res chain seq x y z
N MET A 1 54.03 50.59 -30.23
CA MET A 1 53.62 49.54 -29.27
C MET A 1 52.99 50.23 -28.07
N ARG A 2 51.70 49.95 -27.80
CA ARG A 2 50.89 50.63 -26.77
C ARG A 2 50.48 49.65 -25.66
N LEU A 3 50.64 50.16 -24.43
CA LEU A 3 49.87 49.99 -23.18
C LEU A 3 49.85 48.69 -22.36
N ASN A 4 50.32 48.86 -21.11
CA ASN A 4 49.90 48.23 -19.85
C ASN A 4 48.37 48.21 -19.62
N SER A 5 47.87 47.20 -18.89
CA SER A 5 46.73 47.24 -17.94
C SER A 5 46.67 45.90 -17.19
N LEU A 6 47.02 45.83 -15.90
CA LEU A 6 46.11 45.86 -14.73
C LEU A 6 45.02 44.76 -14.70
N ALA A 7 45.27 43.78 -13.82
CA ALA A 7 44.38 43.00 -12.94
C ALA A 7 42.89 42.84 -13.30
N VAL A 8 42.43 41.58 -13.34
CA VAL A 8 41.06 41.21 -12.94
C VAL A 8 41.12 39.86 -12.18
N CYS A 9 40.99 39.90 -10.86
CA CYS A 9 40.65 38.75 -10.04
C CYS A 9 39.15 38.44 -10.23
N LEU A 10 38.82 37.36 -10.93
CA LEU A 10 37.47 36.83 -10.99
C LEU A 10 37.25 35.90 -9.78
N ALA A 11 36.68 36.45 -8.71
CA ALA A 11 36.11 35.67 -7.63
C ALA A 11 34.79 35.04 -8.13
N VAL A 12 34.79 33.73 -8.38
CA VAL A 12 33.57 32.96 -8.63
C VAL A 12 32.89 32.74 -7.28
N THR A 13 31.91 33.60 -6.95
CA THR A 13 30.99 33.34 -5.84
C THR A 13 30.06 32.19 -6.23
N ALA A 14 30.40 30.98 -5.77
CA ALA A 14 29.50 29.83 -5.82
C ALA A 14 28.31 30.08 -4.88
N LEU A 15 27.19 30.54 -5.43
CA LEU A 15 25.89 30.48 -4.77
C LEU A 15 25.48 29.01 -4.68
N MET A 16 25.75 28.37 -3.55
CA MET A 16 25.17 27.06 -3.23
C MET A 16 23.70 27.27 -2.85
N PRO A 17 22.72 26.74 -3.61
CA PRO A 17 21.35 26.72 -3.15
C PRO A 17 21.27 25.78 -1.95
N GLN A 18 20.88 26.33 -0.80
CA GLN A 18 20.60 25.54 0.39
C GLN A 18 19.28 24.82 0.15
N ILE A 19 19.36 23.58 -0.33
CA ILE A 19 18.22 22.68 -0.38
C ILE A 19 17.94 22.31 1.08
N ALA A 20 17.08 23.09 1.73
CA ALA A 20 16.50 22.73 3.01
C ALA A 20 15.62 21.49 2.78
N GLU A 21 16.20 20.31 3.00
CA GLU A 21 15.44 19.07 3.07
C GLU A 21 14.53 19.17 4.30
N ALA A 22 13.29 19.61 4.08
CA ALA A 22 12.22 19.47 5.04
C ALA A 22 11.99 17.97 5.25
N GLN A 23 12.69 17.40 6.24
CA GLN A 23 12.45 16.06 6.74
C GLN A 23 11.07 16.04 7.41
N THR A 24 10.04 15.91 6.60
CA THR A 24 8.75 15.44 7.09
C THR A 24 8.99 14.03 7.61
N SER A 25 9.09 13.88 8.94
CA SER A 25 9.00 12.56 9.56
C SER A 25 7.66 11.97 9.15
N GLN A 26 7.64 11.17 8.08
CA GLN A 26 6.48 10.40 7.69
C GLN A 26 6.25 9.38 8.80
N ARG A 27 5.34 9.73 9.71
CA ARG A 27 4.96 8.87 10.83
C ARG A 27 4.41 7.59 10.22
N GLN A 28 5.14 6.49 10.39
CA GLN A 28 4.72 5.19 9.87
C GLN A 28 3.31 4.88 10.41
N PRO A 29 2.37 4.45 9.55
CA PRO A 29 1.03 4.13 9.98
C PRO A 29 1.03 3.05 11.05
N SER A 30 0.19 3.23 12.06
CA SER A 30 -0.03 2.25 13.13
C SER A 30 -0.67 0.97 12.60
N ASN A 31 -0.53 -0.14 13.33
CA ASN A 31 -1.19 -1.41 13.00
C ASN A 31 -2.71 -1.22 12.79
N ALA A 32 -3.38 -0.44 13.65
CA ALA A 32 -4.81 -0.20 13.51
C ALA A 32 -5.17 0.55 12.22
N GLN A 33 -4.33 1.51 11.79
CA GLN A 33 -4.53 2.23 10.52
C GLN A 33 -4.33 1.29 9.33
N LEU A 34 -3.28 0.46 9.36
CA LEU A 34 -3.00 -0.50 8.30
C LEU A 34 -4.10 -1.56 8.18
N THR A 35 -4.62 -2.09 9.29
CA THR A 35 -5.76 -3.01 9.29
C THR A 35 -7.00 -2.37 8.68
N ARG A 36 -7.31 -1.10 8.99
CA ARG A 36 -8.44 -0.39 8.39
C ARG A 36 -8.26 -0.24 6.87
N GLN A 37 -7.08 0.17 6.43
CA GLN A 37 -6.77 0.31 5.00
C GLN A 37 -6.91 -1.02 4.25
N PHE A 38 -6.42 -2.12 4.85
CA PHE A 38 -6.63 -3.46 4.30
C PHE A 38 -8.12 -3.79 4.19
N ASN A 39 -8.89 -3.58 5.26
CA ASN A 39 -10.32 -3.91 5.28
C ASN A 39 -11.09 -3.15 4.20
N ASP A 40 -10.84 -1.84 4.09
CA ASP A 40 -11.53 -0.99 3.13
C ASP A 40 -11.21 -1.40 1.69
N GLY A 41 -9.93 -1.65 1.39
CA GLY A 41 -9.48 -2.12 0.07
C GLY A 41 -10.03 -3.51 -0.27
N PHE A 42 -9.94 -4.45 0.68
CA PHE A 42 -10.44 -5.81 0.52
C PHE A 42 -11.95 -5.82 0.29
N LEU A 43 -12.73 -5.14 1.14
CA LEU A 43 -14.18 -5.11 1.04
C LEU A 43 -14.64 -4.44 -0.26
N LYS A 44 -14.00 -3.33 -0.66
CA LYS A 44 -14.30 -2.68 -1.94
C LYS A 44 -14.08 -3.65 -3.11
N GLY A 45 -12.92 -4.30 -3.17
CA GLY A 45 -12.63 -5.27 -4.25
C GLY A 45 -13.54 -6.50 -4.23
N CYS A 46 -13.74 -7.09 -3.05
CA CYS A 46 -14.53 -8.30 -2.89
C CYS A 46 -16.01 -8.09 -3.20
N VAL A 47 -16.60 -6.96 -2.77
CA VAL A 47 -18.02 -6.66 -2.99
C VAL A 47 -18.28 -6.24 -4.44
N SER A 48 -17.30 -5.63 -5.12
CA SER A 48 -17.41 -5.34 -6.56
C SER A 48 -17.32 -6.58 -7.44
N GLY A 49 -16.78 -7.69 -6.92
CA GLY A 49 -16.73 -8.98 -7.61
C GLY A 49 -17.95 -9.85 -7.36
N LYS A 50 -17.92 -11.05 -7.97
CA LYS A 50 -18.89 -12.12 -7.70
C LYS A 50 -18.14 -13.39 -7.33
N THR A 51 -18.53 -14.00 -6.22
CA THR A 51 -18.02 -15.31 -5.80
C THR A 51 -19.03 -16.39 -6.19
N GLU A 52 -18.55 -17.43 -6.87
CA GLU A 52 -19.41 -18.55 -7.26
C GLU A 52 -19.96 -19.29 -6.03
N GLY A 53 -21.24 -19.68 -6.08
CA GLY A 53 -21.90 -20.37 -4.97
C GLY A 53 -22.29 -19.48 -3.79
N VAL A 54 -22.00 -18.18 -3.83
CA VAL A 54 -22.35 -17.23 -2.77
C VAL A 54 -23.61 -16.44 -3.15
N SER A 55 -24.63 -16.51 -2.31
CA SER A 55 -25.88 -15.76 -2.47
C SER A 55 -25.80 -14.36 -1.86
N ASN A 56 -25.04 -14.21 -0.77
CA ASN A 56 -24.82 -12.94 -0.08
C ASN A 56 -23.34 -12.51 -0.14
N GLN A 57 -22.96 -11.86 -1.24
CA GLN A 57 -21.58 -11.40 -1.49
C GLN A 57 -21.03 -10.54 -0.34
N ARG A 58 -21.83 -9.61 0.20
CA ARG A 58 -21.40 -8.75 1.30
C ARG A 58 -21.16 -9.56 2.58
N GLY A 59 -22.01 -10.54 2.88
CA GLY A 59 -21.83 -11.47 4.00
C GLY A 59 -20.54 -12.28 3.87
N TYR A 60 -20.31 -12.86 2.70
CA TYR A 60 -19.08 -13.57 2.36
C TYR A 60 -17.83 -12.69 2.53
N CYS A 61 -17.82 -11.48 1.96
CA CYS A 61 -16.67 -10.58 2.06
C CYS A 61 -16.37 -10.16 3.50
N ASN A 62 -17.39 -9.94 4.33
CA ASN A 62 -17.21 -9.66 5.75
C ASN A 62 -16.65 -10.88 6.52
N CYS A 63 -17.10 -12.10 6.17
CA CYS A 63 -16.55 -13.32 6.75
C CYS A 63 -15.06 -13.49 6.40
N MET A 64 -14.71 -13.23 5.14
CA MET A 64 -13.32 -13.30 4.67
C MET A 64 -12.44 -12.27 5.36
N VAL A 65 -12.85 -10.99 5.39
CA VAL A 65 -12.04 -9.93 6.03
C VAL A 65 -11.87 -10.17 7.53
N SER A 66 -12.90 -10.70 8.20
CA SER A 66 -12.79 -11.13 9.61
C SER A 66 -11.78 -12.25 9.79
N SER A 67 -11.71 -13.19 8.83
CA SER A 67 -10.75 -14.29 8.86
C SER A 67 -9.31 -13.78 8.71
N TYR A 68 -9.07 -12.80 7.83
CA TYR A 68 -7.79 -12.09 7.74
C TYR A 68 -7.40 -11.42 9.05
N ASN A 69 -8.31 -10.63 9.63
CA ASN A 69 -8.04 -9.89 10.87
C ASN A 69 -7.84 -10.81 12.08
N SER A 70 -8.36 -12.03 12.05
CA SER A 70 -8.12 -13.03 13.11
C SER A 70 -6.74 -13.67 13.04
N ARG A 71 -6.09 -13.64 11.86
CA ARG A 71 -4.81 -14.34 11.62
C ARG A 71 -3.62 -13.41 11.54
N TYR A 72 -3.82 -12.16 11.11
CA TYR A 72 -2.73 -11.25 10.76
C TYR A 72 -2.92 -9.87 11.38
N ASP A 73 -1.80 -9.26 11.76
CA ASP A 73 -1.77 -7.89 12.23
C ASP A 73 -1.75 -6.89 11.05
N GLY A 74 -1.87 -5.60 11.36
CA GLY A 74 -1.90 -4.56 10.32
C GLY A 74 -0.65 -4.53 9.42
N LYS A 75 0.55 -4.81 9.94
CA LYS A 75 1.78 -4.84 9.14
C LYS A 75 1.74 -5.99 8.13
N THR A 76 1.38 -7.19 8.58
CA THR A 76 1.25 -8.34 7.70
C THR A 76 0.15 -8.12 6.66
N LEU A 77 -1.00 -7.59 7.06
CA LEU A 77 -2.08 -7.25 6.13
C LEU A 77 -1.65 -6.23 5.07
N SER A 78 -0.89 -5.21 5.47
CA SER A 78 -0.31 -4.24 4.52
C SER A 78 0.64 -4.91 3.53
N ALA A 79 1.51 -5.82 3.99
CA ALA A 79 2.40 -6.57 3.12
C ALA A 79 1.62 -7.46 2.13
N ILE A 80 0.56 -8.12 2.58
CA ILE A 80 -0.33 -8.90 1.70
C ILE A 80 -0.94 -8.01 0.62
N SER A 81 -1.46 -6.83 0.97
CA SER A 81 -1.98 -5.87 -0.01
C SER A 81 -0.92 -5.43 -1.02
N GLN A 82 0.31 -5.18 -0.57
CA GLN A 82 1.41 -4.78 -1.46
C GLN A 82 1.77 -5.89 -2.45
N ILE A 83 1.89 -7.14 -1.98
CA ILE A 83 2.20 -8.29 -2.84
C ILE A 83 1.05 -8.55 -3.83
N ALA A 84 -0.20 -8.46 -3.37
CA ALA A 84 -1.37 -8.60 -4.24
C ALA A 84 -1.39 -7.53 -5.34
N ASN A 85 -1.11 -6.27 -5.00
CA ASN A 85 -1.03 -5.18 -5.98
C ASN A 85 0.12 -5.37 -6.97
N ALA A 86 1.30 -5.78 -6.50
CA ALA A 86 2.45 -6.09 -7.35
C ALA A 86 2.19 -7.26 -8.33
N SER A 87 1.27 -8.16 -7.95
CA SER A 87 0.84 -9.29 -8.78
C SER A 87 -0.16 -8.89 -9.88
N GLY A 88 -0.58 -7.62 -9.94
CA GLY A 88 -1.52 -7.11 -10.94
C GLY A 88 -2.82 -7.92 -10.98
N GLN A 89 -3.14 -8.48 -12.14
CA GLN A 89 -4.36 -9.29 -12.32
C GLN A 89 -4.37 -10.57 -11.45
N GLY A 90 -3.22 -11.08 -11.02
CA GLY A 90 -3.11 -12.25 -10.14
C GLY A 90 -3.33 -11.95 -8.66
N GLY A 91 -3.36 -10.67 -8.26
CA GLY A 91 -3.51 -10.26 -6.86
C GLY A 91 -4.71 -10.86 -6.12
N PRO A 92 -5.92 -10.78 -6.68
CA PRO A 92 -7.10 -11.38 -6.05
C PRO A 92 -7.00 -12.90 -5.85
N ALA A 93 -6.39 -13.61 -6.81
CA ALA A 93 -6.19 -15.06 -6.71
C ALA A 93 -5.21 -15.43 -5.59
N LEU A 94 -4.12 -14.65 -5.44
CA LEU A 94 -3.17 -14.82 -4.35
C LEU A 94 -3.85 -14.65 -2.98
N VAL A 95 -4.61 -13.55 -2.82
CA VAL A 95 -5.35 -13.29 -1.58
C VAL A 95 -6.29 -14.46 -1.31
N ASN A 96 -7.14 -14.85 -2.27
CA ASN A 96 -8.04 -15.99 -2.11
C ASN A 96 -7.32 -17.30 -1.74
N LEU A 97 -6.13 -17.56 -2.29
CA LEU A 97 -5.33 -18.75 -1.97
C LEU A 97 -4.91 -18.79 -0.49
N MET A 98 -4.49 -17.65 0.07
CA MET A 98 -4.04 -17.56 1.48
C MET A 98 -5.14 -17.89 2.49
N MET A 99 -6.41 -17.77 2.09
CA MET A 99 -7.57 -17.99 2.94
C MET A 99 -8.50 -19.07 2.38
N GLN A 100 -8.01 -19.98 1.54
CA GLN A 100 -8.86 -21.01 0.93
C GLN A 100 -9.69 -21.82 1.94
N PRO A 101 -9.14 -22.31 3.07
CA PRO A 101 -9.94 -23.04 4.06
C PRO A 101 -11.05 -22.18 4.66
N GLU A 102 -10.77 -20.92 4.93
CA GLU A 102 -11.71 -19.95 5.47
C GLU A 102 -12.76 -19.56 4.43
N ALA A 103 -12.38 -19.43 3.16
CA ALA A 103 -13.29 -19.17 2.05
C ALA A 103 -14.36 -20.25 1.94
N LYS A 104 -13.97 -21.54 2.05
CA LYS A 104 -14.95 -22.65 2.05
C LYS A 104 -15.96 -22.54 3.19
N LYS A 105 -15.51 -22.14 4.39
CA LYS A 105 -16.39 -21.92 5.55
C LYS A 105 -17.32 -20.73 5.33
N CYS A 106 -16.81 -19.65 4.72
CA CYS A 106 -17.60 -18.46 4.42
C CYS A 106 -18.65 -18.72 3.34
N VAL A 107 -18.32 -19.47 2.27
CA VAL A 107 -19.29 -19.89 1.24
C VAL A 107 -20.39 -20.78 1.82
N ALA A 108 -20.05 -21.72 2.70
CA ALA A 108 -21.06 -22.58 3.33
C ALA A 108 -22.07 -21.79 4.20
N ARG A 109 -21.76 -20.53 4.54
CA ARG A 109 -22.58 -19.66 5.39
C ARG A 109 -23.39 -18.61 4.60
N PHE A 110 -23.00 -18.26 3.37
CA PHE A 110 -23.52 -17.10 2.61
C PHE A 110 -23.62 -17.37 1.12
#